data_AF-A0A519DNJ2-F1
#
_entry.id   AF-A0A519DNJ2-F1
#
_cell.length_a   1.000
_cell.length_b   1.000
_cell.length_c   1.000
_cell.angle_alpha   90.00
_cell.angle_beta   90.00
_cell.angle_gamma   90.00
#
_symmetry.space_group_name_H-M   'P 1'
#
loop_
_entity.id
_entity.type
_entity.pdbx_description
1 polymer ?
#
loop_
_entity_poly.entity_id
_entity_poly.type
_entity_poly.pdbx_seq_one_letter_code
_entity_poly.pdbx_strand_id
1 'polypeptide(L)'
;MAVPRHLKVETCISPTDAVRALRQLVVEANWSARRLSGSRLIDRWAVIVPIAQAARTIGIVIENGPLKDVGMEAYSHVQGAAGSLTIVEWLIPNELEKEWRTLFSQWAARLPKCPWKWTFGERSTIGFLLPVWSRSKRTFKNQGVDVNKSAWPDKNLPSWPPSGWILSDEEE
;
A
#
# COMPACT_ATOMS: atom_id res chain seq x y z
N MET A 1 -21.12 -4.18 13.55
CA MET A 1 -20.06 -3.33 12.97
C MET A 1 -18.71 -4.00 13.19
N ALA A 2 -18.16 -4.62 12.15
CA ALA A 2 -16.83 -5.25 12.24
C ALA A 2 -15.74 -4.17 12.33
N VAL A 3 -14.75 -4.35 13.22
CA VAL A 3 -13.65 -3.38 13.40
C VAL A 3 -12.80 -3.34 12.12
N PRO A 4 -12.63 -2.18 11.45
CA PRO A 4 -11.87 -2.09 10.22
C PRO A 4 -10.42 -2.55 10.44
N ARG A 5 -9.90 -3.35 9.50
CA ARG A 5 -8.54 -3.88 9.56
C ARG A 5 -7.56 -2.84 9.03
N HIS A 6 -6.54 -2.56 9.84
CA HIS A 6 -5.39 -1.77 9.42
C HIS A 6 -4.28 -2.69 8.90
N LEU A 7 -3.85 -2.47 7.66
CA LEU A 7 -2.73 -3.20 7.05
C LEU A 7 -1.59 -2.24 6.74
N LYS A 8 -0.43 -2.52 7.34
CA LYS A 8 0.81 -1.79 7.07
C LYS A 8 1.70 -2.60 6.13
N VAL A 9 2.15 -1.96 5.05
CA VAL A 9 2.98 -2.57 4.01
C VAL A 9 4.22 -1.71 3.77
N GLU A 10 5.40 -2.26 3.98
CA GLU A 10 6.65 -1.62 3.59
C GLU A 10 6.95 -1.89 2.11
N THR A 11 7.33 -0.86 1.36
CA THR A 11 7.58 -0.97 -0.09
C THR A 11 8.82 -0.18 -0.52
N CYS A 12 9.40 -0.56 -1.67
CA CYS A 12 10.51 0.16 -2.31
C CYS A 12 10.05 1.29 -3.27
N ILE A 13 8.75 1.55 -3.36
CA ILE A 13 8.13 2.49 -4.28
C ILE A 13 8.00 3.87 -3.62
N SER A 14 7.95 4.96 -4.37
CA SER A 14 7.67 6.27 -3.77
C SER A 14 6.22 6.35 -3.26
N PRO A 15 5.93 7.12 -2.19
CA PRO A 15 4.56 7.33 -1.74
C PRO A 15 3.66 7.88 -2.85
N THR A 16 4.21 8.73 -3.72
CA THR A 16 3.48 9.35 -4.83
C THR A 16 3.07 8.32 -5.88
N ASP A 17 3.97 7.40 -6.24
CA ASP A 17 3.67 6.34 -7.22
C ASP A 17 2.67 5.33 -6.64
N ALA A 18 2.74 5.03 -5.35
CA ALA A 18 1.75 4.20 -4.66
C ALA A 18 0.34 4.79 -4.77
N VAL A 19 0.18 6.09 -4.45
CA VAL A 19 -1.09 6.82 -4.57
C VAL A 19 -1.54 6.96 -6.02
N ARG A 20 -0.60 7.20 -6.95
CA ARG A 20 -0.91 7.29 -8.38
C ARG A 20 -1.48 5.98 -8.91
N ALA A 21 -0.90 4.83 -8.56
CA ALA A 21 -1.38 3.52 -9.00
C ALA A 21 -2.81 3.25 -8.52
N LEU A 22 -3.11 3.56 -7.25
CA LEU A 22 -4.48 3.42 -6.73
C LEU A 22 -5.45 4.39 -7.41
N ARG A 23 -5.04 5.64 -7.65
CA ARG A 23 -5.88 6.61 -8.37
C ARG A 23 -6.23 6.13 -9.78
N GLN A 24 -5.31 5.50 -10.50
CA GLN A 24 -5.58 4.92 -11.82
C GLN A 24 -6.64 3.82 -11.74
N LEU A 25 -6.57 2.93 -10.75
CA LEU A 25 -7.58 1.89 -10.52
C LEU A 25 -8.97 2.47 -10.29
N VAL A 26 -9.06 3.47 -9.41
CA VAL A 26 -10.32 4.16 -9.09
C VAL A 26 -10.91 4.82 -10.34
N VAL A 27 -10.09 5.51 -11.13
CA VAL A 27 -10.54 6.18 -12.37
C VAL A 27 -11.02 5.16 -13.41
N GLU A 28 -10.29 4.07 -13.60
CA GLU A 28 -10.69 3.01 -14.54
C GLU A 28 -11.98 2.30 -14.13
N ALA A 29 -12.24 2.20 -12.83
CA ALA A 29 -13.49 1.65 -12.29
C ALA A 29 -14.63 2.67 -12.22
N ASN A 30 -14.40 3.89 -12.72
CA ASN A 30 -15.36 4.99 -12.67
C ASN A 30 -15.85 5.31 -11.24
N TRP A 31 -14.95 5.17 -10.26
CA TRP A 31 -15.20 5.51 -8.86
C TRP A 31 -14.71 6.94 -8.55
N SER A 32 -15.29 7.54 -7.51
CA SER A 32 -14.86 8.77 -6.86
C SER A 32 -13.99 8.44 -5.65
N ALA A 33 -13.00 9.28 -5.43
CA ALA A 33 -12.10 9.17 -4.28
C ALA A 33 -11.83 10.54 -3.68
N ARG A 34 -11.81 10.57 -2.35
CA ARG A 34 -11.42 11.73 -1.55
C ARG A 34 -9.92 11.74 -1.33
N ARG A 35 -9.29 12.89 -1.45
CA ARG A 35 -7.87 13.04 -1.09
C ARG A 35 -7.71 13.13 0.43
N LEU A 36 -6.80 12.33 0.97
CA LEU A 36 -6.25 12.51 2.31
C LEU A 36 -4.88 13.18 2.20
N SER A 37 -4.69 14.25 2.95
CA SER A 37 -3.39 14.90 3.10
C SER A 37 -3.21 15.21 4.57
N GLY A 38 -2.13 14.70 5.14
CA GLY A 38 -1.83 14.87 6.56
C GLY A 38 -0.33 15.05 6.80
N SER A 39 0.03 15.31 8.04
CA SER A 39 1.41 15.27 8.53
C SER A 39 1.48 14.31 9.70
N ARG A 40 2.32 13.28 9.61
CA ARG A 40 2.54 12.32 10.70
C ARG A 40 3.89 12.58 11.34
N LEU A 41 3.93 12.63 12.67
CA LEU A 41 5.20 12.67 13.39
C LEU A 41 5.89 11.31 13.25
N ILE A 42 7.15 11.35 12.84
CA ILE A 42 7.99 10.19 12.62
C ILE A 42 9.30 10.40 13.37
N ASP A 43 9.69 9.43 14.19
CA ASP A 43 11.01 9.43 14.83
C ASP A 43 12.11 9.06 13.83
N ARG A 44 13.14 9.91 13.74
CA ARG A 44 14.40 9.63 13.07
C ARG A 44 15.48 9.41 14.10
N TRP A 45 16.36 8.46 13.82
CA TRP A 45 17.51 8.15 14.68
C TRP A 45 18.77 8.63 14.00
N ALA A 46 19.40 9.67 14.55
CA ALA A 46 20.72 10.13 14.13
C ALA A 46 21.73 9.80 15.24
N VAL A 47 22.45 8.69 15.06
CA VAL A 47 23.58 8.14 15.84
C VAL A 47 23.35 7.96 17.35
N ILE A 48 22.79 8.92 18.11
CA ILE A 48 22.47 8.84 19.54
C ILE A 48 21.16 9.56 19.94
N VAL A 49 20.58 10.47 19.13
CA VAL A 49 19.43 11.31 19.54
C VAL A 49 18.19 11.08 18.65
N PRO A 50 16.98 10.90 19.23
CA PRO A 50 15.74 10.89 18.46
C PRO A 50 15.37 12.30 17.99
N ILE A 51 15.16 12.47 16.69
CA ILE A 51 14.65 13.71 16.09
C ILE A 51 13.29 13.38 15.49
N ALA A 52 12.21 13.83 16.14
CA ALA A 52 10.87 13.74 15.57
C ALA A 52 10.75 14.71 14.38
N GLN A 53 10.49 14.18 13.19
CA GLN A 53 10.22 14.98 12.01
C GLN A 53 8.82 14.67 11.49
N ALA A 54 8.08 15.72 11.10
CA ALA A 54 6.82 15.55 10.42
C ALA A 54 7.06 15.00 9.00
N ALA A 55 6.63 13.77 8.74
CA ALA A 55 6.55 13.25 7.39
C ALA A 55 5.19 13.60 6.78
N ARG A 56 5.23 14.12 5.55
CA ARG A 56 4.01 14.39 4.80
C ARG A 56 3.37 13.07 4.39
N THR A 57 2.12 12.87 4.80
CA THR A 57 1.30 11.73 4.40
C THR A 57 0.43 12.15 3.23
N ILE A 58 0.37 11.29 2.20
CA ILE A 58 -0.53 11.46 1.06
C ILE A 58 -1.38 10.21 0.92
N GLY A 59 -2.65 10.38 0.64
CA GLY A 59 -3.56 9.25 0.56
C GLY A 59 -4.83 9.56 -0.20
N ILE A 60 -5.63 8.53 -0.41
CA ILE A 60 -6.98 8.63 -0.97
C ILE A 60 -7.91 7.63 -0.28
N VAL A 61 -9.18 7.99 -0.17
CA VAL A 61 -10.27 7.11 0.31
C VAL A 61 -11.28 6.96 -0.81
N ILE A 62 -11.70 5.74 -1.08
CA ILE A 62 -12.75 5.45 -2.07
C ILE A 62 -14.11 5.84 -1.47
N GLU A 63 -14.86 6.70 -2.16
CA GLU A 63 -16.13 7.21 -1.64
C GLU A 63 -17.36 6.44 -2.13
N ASN A 64 -17.25 5.80 -3.30
CA ASN A 64 -18.34 5.09 -3.92
C ASN A 64 -17.88 3.74 -4.51
N GLY A 65 -18.86 2.90 -4.78
CA GLY A 65 -18.64 1.57 -5.31
C GLY A 65 -18.36 0.52 -4.22
N PRO A 66 -18.11 -0.72 -4.65
CA PRO A 66 -18.00 -1.89 -3.77
C PRO A 66 -16.84 -1.84 -2.76
N LEU A 67 -15.85 -0.96 -2.94
CA LEU A 67 -14.74 -0.75 -2.00
C LEU A 67 -14.86 0.57 -1.25
N LYS A 68 -16.09 1.02 -1.01
CA LYS A 68 -16.38 2.21 -0.23
C LYS A 68 -15.66 2.14 1.14
N ASP A 69 -15.14 3.29 1.57
CA ASP A 69 -14.40 3.47 2.82
C ASP A 69 -13.04 2.74 2.90
N VAL A 70 -12.61 2.08 1.82
CA VAL A 70 -11.21 1.65 1.70
C VAL A 70 -10.33 2.89 1.55
N GLY A 71 -9.44 3.06 2.52
CA GLY A 71 -8.47 4.15 2.56
C GLY A 71 -7.06 3.65 2.33
N MET A 72 -6.25 4.42 1.61
CA MET A 72 -4.82 4.23 1.53
C MET A 72 -4.10 5.51 1.87
N GLU A 73 -3.11 5.39 2.74
CA GLU A 73 -2.15 6.44 3.06
C GLU A 73 -0.74 5.94 2.80
N ALA A 74 0.09 6.79 2.22
CA ALA A 74 1.50 6.51 1.98
C ALA A 74 2.36 7.64 2.54
N TYR A 75 3.45 7.27 3.20
CA TYR A 75 4.43 8.20 3.74
C TYR A 75 5.83 7.60 3.71
N SER A 76 6.83 8.47 3.78
CA SER A 76 8.23 8.06 3.82
C SER A 76 8.76 8.13 5.24
N HIS A 77 9.32 7.03 5.72
CA HIS A 77 9.83 6.85 7.06
C HIS A 77 11.34 6.59 7.01
N VAL A 78 12.15 7.50 7.55
CA VAL A 78 13.62 7.35 7.51
C VAL A 78 14.09 6.57 8.72
N GLN A 79 14.58 5.35 8.49
CA GLN A 79 15.22 4.54 9.52
C GLN A 79 16.74 4.75 9.43
N GLY A 80 17.31 5.43 10.42
CA GLY A 80 18.75 5.74 10.47
C GLY A 80 19.15 7.01 9.70
N ALA A 81 20.40 7.04 9.24
CA ALA A 81 21.07 8.28 8.81
C ALA A 81 20.76 8.74 7.37
N ALA A 82 20.43 7.84 6.43
CA ALA A 82 20.35 8.19 5.01
C ALA A 82 19.17 7.57 4.22
N GLY A 83 18.61 6.45 4.65
CA GLY A 83 17.62 5.71 3.87
C GLY A 83 16.17 5.93 4.30
N SER A 84 15.33 6.28 3.33
CA SER A 84 13.89 6.44 3.53
C SER A 84 13.12 5.20 3.07
N LEU A 85 12.38 4.58 3.98
CA LEU A 85 11.50 3.46 3.71
C LEU A 85 10.07 3.96 3.47
N THR A 86 9.49 3.62 2.33
CA THR A 86 8.09 3.94 2.07
C THR A 86 7.19 2.96 2.81
N ILE A 87 6.26 3.51 3.56
CA ILE A 87 5.22 2.76 4.25
C ILE A 87 3.88 3.13 3.60
N VAL A 88 3.13 2.11 3.23
CA VAL A 88 1.75 2.22 2.75
C VAL A 88 0.84 1.58 3.79
N GLU A 89 -0.09 2.36 4.31
CA GLU A 89 -1.09 1.95 5.28
C GLU A 89 -2.45 1.89 4.59
N TRP A 90 -3.17 0.81 4.83
CA TRP A 90 -4.50 0.57 4.28
C TRP A 90 -5.51 0.42 5.41
N LEU A 91 -6.66 1.03 5.23
CA LEU A 91 -7.85 0.83 6.05
C LEU A 91 -8.83 0.02 5.22
N ILE A 92 -9.17 -1.18 5.70
CA ILE A 92 -9.91 -2.18 4.95
C ILE A 92 -11.13 -2.60 5.77
N PRO A 93 -12.37 -2.39 5.28
CA PRO A 93 -13.56 -2.97 5.87
C PRO A 93 -13.49 -4.51 5.82
N ASN A 94 -13.80 -5.19 6.93
CA ASN A 94 -13.62 -6.65 7.03
C ASN A 94 -14.54 -7.46 6.11
N GLU A 95 -15.66 -6.88 5.69
CA GLU A 95 -16.67 -7.53 4.86
C GLU A 95 -16.18 -7.77 3.42
N LEU A 96 -15.11 -7.09 2.99
CA LEU A 96 -14.69 -7.00 1.59
C LEU A 96 -13.40 -7.79 1.28
N GLU A 97 -13.15 -8.93 1.94
CA GLU A 97 -11.84 -9.60 1.82
C GLU A 97 -11.51 -10.04 0.38
N LYS A 98 -12.50 -10.50 -0.41
CA LYS A 98 -12.27 -10.99 -1.78
C LYS A 98 -12.01 -9.85 -2.77
N GLU A 99 -12.81 -8.80 -2.68
CA GLU A 99 -12.73 -7.57 -3.46
C GLU A 99 -11.41 -6.85 -3.14
N TRP A 100 -11.05 -6.80 -1.85
CA TRP A 100 -9.79 -6.27 -1.36
C TRP A 100 -8.59 -6.99 -1.98
N ARG A 101 -8.57 -8.33 -1.97
CA ARG A 101 -7.46 -9.11 -2.54
C ARG A 101 -7.28 -8.83 -4.03
N THR A 102 -8.39 -8.63 -4.74
CA THR A 102 -8.39 -8.27 -6.16
C THR A 102 -7.86 -6.85 -6.40
N LEU A 103 -8.30 -5.87 -5.61
CA LEU A 103 -7.75 -4.51 -5.66
C LEU A 103 -6.25 -4.51 -5.37
N PHE A 104 -5.83 -5.23 -4.32
CA PHE A 104 -4.45 -5.23 -3.87
C PHE A 104 -3.51 -5.88 -4.89
N SER A 105 -3.92 -6.96 -5.56
CA SER A 105 -3.13 -7.58 -6.63
C SER A 105 -3.01 -6.66 -7.85
N GLN A 106 -4.12 -6.05 -8.26
CA GLN A 106 -4.15 -5.06 -9.34
C GLN A 106 -3.29 -3.83 -9.03
N TRP A 107 -3.35 -3.33 -7.79
CA TRP A 107 -2.51 -2.24 -7.32
C TRP A 107 -1.03 -2.62 -7.37
N ALA A 108 -0.66 -3.78 -6.83
CA ALA A 108 0.72 -4.25 -6.81
C ALA A 108 1.31 -4.45 -8.21
N ALA A 109 0.50 -4.83 -9.20
CA ALA A 109 0.94 -5.04 -10.58
C ALA A 109 1.20 -3.74 -11.36
N ARG A 110 0.56 -2.63 -10.98
CA ARG A 110 0.66 -1.33 -11.66
C ARG A 110 1.78 -0.43 -11.15
N LEU A 111 2.48 -0.87 -10.11
CA LEU A 111 3.60 -0.13 -9.55
C LEU A 111 4.77 -0.11 -10.54
N PRO A 112 5.61 0.94 -10.53
CA PRO A 112 6.69 1.10 -11.52
C PRO A 112 7.80 0.04 -11.42
N LYS A 113 7.90 -0.63 -10.27
CA LYS A 113 8.81 -1.77 -10.02
C LYS A 113 8.18 -2.69 -8.97
N CYS A 114 8.75 -3.88 -8.81
CA CYS A 114 8.27 -4.87 -7.85
C CYS A 114 8.40 -4.36 -6.40
N PRO A 115 7.29 -4.17 -5.65
CA PRO A 115 7.29 -3.37 -4.41
C PRO A 115 7.98 -4.03 -3.21
N TRP A 116 8.12 -5.35 -3.20
CA TRP A 116 8.85 -6.12 -2.17
C TRP A 116 10.28 -6.50 -2.59
N LYS A 117 10.78 -5.95 -3.71
CA LYS A 117 12.16 -6.17 -4.17
C LYS A 117 12.95 -4.87 -4.11
N TRP A 118 13.86 -4.81 -3.15
CA TRP A 118 14.89 -3.78 -3.07
C TRP A 118 16.17 -4.25 -3.75
N THR A 119 16.76 -3.34 -4.51
CA THR A 119 18.12 -3.43 -5.05
C THR A 119 19.15 -3.42 -3.92
N PHE A 120 20.37 -3.88 -4.21
CA PHE A 120 21.46 -3.85 -3.25
C PHE A 120 21.72 -2.42 -2.72
N GLY A 121 21.74 -1.42 -3.59
CA GLY A 121 21.93 -0.02 -3.21
C GLY A 121 20.86 0.49 -2.25
N GLU A 122 19.58 0.23 -2.52
CA GLU A 122 18.49 0.62 -1.62
C GLU A 122 18.60 -0.06 -0.25
N ARG A 123 18.95 -1.35 -0.23
CA ARG A 123 19.17 -2.08 1.03
C ARG A 123 20.34 -1.50 1.82
N SER A 124 21.43 -1.15 1.15
CA SER A 124 22.61 -0.55 1.79
C SER A 124 22.31 0.83 2.37
N THR A 125 21.53 1.67 1.68
CA THR A 125 21.17 3.00 2.17
C THR A 125 20.21 2.96 3.37
N ILE A 126 19.26 2.03 3.37
CA ILE A 126 18.26 1.88 4.46
C ILE A 126 18.82 1.10 5.64
N GLY A 127 19.66 0.09 5.38
CA GLY A 127 20.21 -0.79 6.40
C GLY A 127 20.06 -2.24 5.97
N PHE A 128 21.15 -2.83 5.47
CA PHE A 128 21.10 -4.12 4.77
C PHE A 128 20.52 -5.26 5.61
N LEU A 129 20.79 -5.27 6.92
CA LEU A 129 20.37 -6.32 7.86
C LEU A 129 18.97 -6.11 8.45
N LEU A 130 18.23 -5.09 8.03
CA LEU A 130 16.90 -4.85 8.58
C LEU A 130 15.90 -5.94 8.14
N PRO A 131 14.99 -6.38 9.02
CA PRO A 131 14.01 -7.42 8.71
C PRO A 131 12.87 -6.92 7.80
N VAL A 132 12.91 -5.67 7.34
CA VAL A 132 11.86 -5.06 6.49
C VAL A 132 11.69 -5.80 5.17
N TRP A 133 12.75 -6.41 4.62
CA TRP A 133 12.70 -7.13 3.35
C TRP A 133 11.84 -8.40 3.44
N SER A 134 12.05 -9.19 4.49
CA SER A 134 11.31 -10.42 4.72
C SER A 134 9.89 -10.13 5.18
N ARG A 135 9.71 -9.10 6.01
CA ARG A 135 8.38 -8.63 6.45
C ARG A 135 7.53 -8.20 5.27
N SER A 136 8.02 -7.31 4.42
CA SER A 136 7.29 -6.87 3.23
C SER A 136 6.90 -8.05 2.34
N LYS A 137 7.87 -8.91 1.98
CA LYS A 137 7.58 -10.10 1.15
C LYS A 137 6.52 -11.00 1.78
N ARG A 138 6.55 -11.20 3.10
CA ARG A 138 5.54 -11.97 3.83
C ARG A 138 4.18 -11.28 3.81
N THR A 139 4.13 -9.96 3.99
CA THR A 139 2.89 -9.19 3.95
C THR A 139 2.21 -9.28 2.58
N PHE A 140 2.95 -9.10 1.48
CA PHE A 140 2.42 -9.28 0.13
C PHE A 140 1.92 -10.71 -0.12
N LYS A 141 2.68 -11.72 0.32
CA LYS A 141 2.26 -13.13 0.23
C LYS A 141 0.96 -13.39 0.99
N ASN A 142 0.81 -12.84 2.20
CA ASN A 142 -0.40 -13.01 3.02
C ASN A 142 -1.65 -12.39 2.37
N GLN A 143 -1.48 -11.30 1.61
CA GLN A 143 -2.57 -10.69 0.83
C GLN A 143 -2.89 -11.45 -0.47
N GLY A 144 -2.18 -12.54 -0.78
CA GLY A 144 -2.47 -13.40 -1.93
C GLY A 144 -1.70 -13.04 -3.20
N VAL A 145 -0.65 -12.21 -3.10
CA VAL A 145 0.22 -11.90 -4.23
C VAL A 145 1.31 -12.96 -4.37
N ASP A 146 1.58 -13.44 -5.59
CA ASP A 146 2.73 -14.31 -5.82
C ASP A 146 4.05 -13.52 -5.73
N VAL A 147 4.86 -13.87 -4.74
CA VAL A 147 6.14 -13.22 -4.41
C VAL A 147 7.36 -13.97 -4.95
N ASN A 148 7.17 -14.94 -5.85
CA ASN A 148 8.24 -15.67 -6.50
C ASN A 148 9.17 -14.76 -7.34
N LYS A 149 10.37 -15.25 -7.68
CA LYS A 149 11.42 -14.44 -8.31
C LYS A 149 10.99 -13.85 -9.65
N SER A 150 10.20 -14.56 -10.44
CA SER A 150 9.71 -14.14 -11.76
C SER A 150 8.20 -13.86 -11.82
N ALA A 151 7.51 -13.85 -10.67
CA ALA A 151 6.05 -13.73 -10.64
C ALA A 151 5.52 -12.29 -10.81
N TRP A 152 6.39 -11.29 -10.75
CA TRP A 152 5.98 -9.88 -10.91
C TRP A 152 6.47 -9.31 -12.25
N PRO A 153 5.63 -8.55 -12.99
CA PRO A 153 4.21 -8.32 -12.72
C PRO A 153 3.38 -9.58 -12.96
N ASP A 154 2.33 -9.78 -12.16
CA ASP A 154 1.42 -10.90 -12.36
C ASP A 154 0.68 -10.70 -13.68
N LYS A 155 0.75 -11.71 -14.57
CA LYS A 155 0.11 -11.67 -15.88
C LYS A 155 -1.31 -12.21 -15.84
N ASN A 156 -1.66 -12.99 -14.81
CA ASN A 156 -2.95 -13.62 -14.64
C ASN A 156 -3.77 -12.87 -13.58
N LEU A 157 -3.92 -11.56 -13.77
CA LEU A 157 -4.72 -10.75 -12.86
C LEU A 157 -6.21 -10.97 -13.12
N PRO A 158 -7.05 -10.95 -12.07
CA PRO A 158 -8.51 -10.88 -12.24
C PRO A 158 -8.89 -9.64 -13.06
N SER A 159 -9.97 -9.71 -13.82
CA SER A 159 -10.42 -8.60 -14.67
C SER A 159 -10.64 -7.31 -13.86
N TRP A 160 -10.12 -6.19 -14.37
CA TRP A 160 -10.39 -4.85 -13.84
C TRP A 160 -10.90 -3.95 -14.97
N PRO A 161 -11.95 -3.14 -14.74
CA PRO A 161 -12.76 -3.03 -13.52
C PRO A 161 -13.65 -4.25 -13.27
N PRO A 162 -14.05 -4.51 -12.02
CA PRO A 162 -14.89 -5.66 -11.69
C PRO A 162 -16.33 -5.44 -12.17
N SER A 163 -16.80 -6.28 -13.11
CA SER A 163 -18.13 -6.16 -13.72
C SER A 163 -19.26 -6.84 -12.93
N GLY A 164 -19.02 -7.27 -11.69
CA GLY A 164 -19.99 -8.08 -10.92
C GLY A 164 -19.85 -8.02 -9.41
N TRP A 165 -19.24 -6.96 -8.85
CA TRP A 165 -19.27 -6.74 -7.41
C TRP A 165 -20.63 -6.15 -7.06
N ILE A 166 -21.51 -6.99 -6.52
CA ILE A 166 -22.82 -6.59 -6.04
C ILE A 166 -22.58 -5.74 -4.79
N LEU A 167 -23.06 -4.48 -4.82
CA LEU A 167 -23.20 -3.68 -3.62
C LEU A 167 -24.19 -4.42 -2.72
N SER A 168 -23.72 -5.00 -1.62
CA SER A 168 -24.60 -5.44 -0.55
C SER A 168 -25.14 -4.21 0.19
N ASP A 169 -25.87 -3.36 -0.53
CA ASP A 169 -26.63 -2.24 0.01
C ASP A 169 -28.10 -2.69 0.15
N GLU A 170 -28.35 -3.85 0.75
CA GLU A 170 -29.70 -4.29 1.18
C GLU A 170 -29.56 -5.19 2.42
N GLU A 171 -29.29 -4.59 3.58
CA GLU A 171 -29.88 -5.09 4.82
C GLU A 171 -30.69 -3.94 5.42
N GLU A 172 -32.02 -4.12 5.39
CA GLU A 172 -33.09 -3.26 5.94
C GLU A 172 -32.87 -2.86 7.41
#